data_AF-A0A917KV47-F1
#
_entry.id   AF-A0A917KV47-F1
#
_cell.length_a   1.000
_cell.length_b   1.000
_cell.length_c   1.000
_cell.angle_alpha   90.00
_cell.angle_beta   90.00
_cell.angle_gamma   90.00
#
_symmetry.space_group_name_H-M   'P 1'
#
loop_
_entity.id
_entity.type
_entity.pdbx_description
1 polymer ?
#
loop_
_entity_poly.entity_id
_entity_poly.type
_entity_poly.pdbx_seq_one_letter_code
_entity_poly.pdbx_strand_id
1 'polypeptide(L)'
;MSRDGTTLRALLAEALRNNPVIDLSAPDVLARLDNPDADCAFDEVAMDSLGRLETCIWMEVNAAIPLREAEMLDHPGLMALATHLAARG
;
A
#
# COMPACT_ATOMS: atom_id res chain seq x y z
N MET A 1 7.15 -16.34 10.75
CA MET A 1 6.30 -16.77 9.61
C MET A 1 6.37 -15.65 8.61
N SER A 2 7.06 -15.83 7.47
CA SER A 2 7.03 -14.81 6.42
C SER A 2 5.60 -14.75 5.88
N ARG A 3 5.08 -13.54 5.72
CA ARG A 3 3.77 -13.32 5.09
C ARG A 3 3.96 -13.37 3.59
N ASP A 4 3.03 -14.00 2.86
CA ASP A 4 3.09 -14.03 1.40
C ASP A 4 2.81 -12.64 0.80
N GLY A 5 3.30 -12.41 -0.42
CA GLY A 5 3.16 -11.12 -1.11
C GLY A 5 1.70 -10.73 -1.35
N THR A 6 0.81 -11.71 -1.57
CA THR A 6 -0.63 -11.48 -1.76
C THR A 6 -1.28 -10.92 -0.49
N THR A 7 -0.96 -11.46 0.69
CA THR A 7 -1.43 -10.96 1.98
C THR A 7 -0.93 -9.55 2.22
N LEU A 8 0.35 -9.28 1.94
CA LEU A 8 0.94 -7.96 2.11
C LEU A 8 0.32 -6.92 1.17
N ARG A 9 0.04 -7.29 -0.08
CA ARG A 9 -0.70 -6.45 -1.03
C ARG A 9 -2.09 -6.12 -0.52
N ALA A 10 -2.82 -7.11 0.01
CA ALA A 10 -4.16 -6.90 0.55
C ALA A 10 -4.16 -5.92 1.73
N LEU A 11 -3.20 -6.06 2.65
CA LEU A 11 -3.04 -5.14 3.78
C LEU A 11 -2.68 -3.72 3.32
N LEU A 12 -1.78 -3.58 2.34
CA LEU A 12 -1.48 -2.26 1.77
C LEU A 12 -2.71 -1.64 1.11
N ALA A 13 -3.48 -2.40 0.33
CA ALA A 13 -4.71 -1.91 -0.28
C ALA A 13 -5.75 -1.51 0.78
N GLU A 14 -5.84 -2.23 1.90
CA GLU A 14 -6.68 -1.86 3.04
C GLU A 14 -6.19 -0.56 3.71
N ALA A 15 -4.87 -0.39 3.86
CA ALA A 15 -4.27 0.84 4.37
C ALA A 15 -4.63 2.05 3.50
N LEU A 16 -4.59 1.90 2.17
CA LEU A 16 -5.00 2.96 1.23
C LEU A 16 -6.49 3.30 1.39
N ARG A 17 -7.36 2.29 1.49
CA ARG A 17 -8.82 2.49 1.65
C ARG A 17 -9.19 3.20 2.96
N ASN A 18 -8.42 2.98 4.02
CA ASN A 18 -8.65 3.59 5.32
C ASN A 18 -7.92 4.93 5.50
N ASN A 19 -7.17 5.37 4.50
CA ASN A 19 -6.44 6.63 4.56
C ASN A 19 -7.34 7.80 4.12
N PRO A 20 -7.76 8.70 5.03
CA PRO A 20 -8.71 9.76 4.71
C PRO A 20 -8.12 10.86 3.82
N VAL A 21 -6.80 10.88 3.61
CA VAL A 21 -6.12 11.89 2.79
C VAL A 21 -5.80 11.40 1.38
N ILE A 22 -6.11 10.14 1.06
CA ILE A 22 -5.91 9.58 -0.28
C ILE A 22 -7.24 9.66 -1.04
N ASP A 23 -7.19 10.24 -2.25
CA ASP A 23 -8.34 10.29 -3.13
C ASP A 23 -8.49 8.97 -3.91
N LEU A 24 -9.50 8.19 -3.54
CA LEU A 24 -9.88 6.95 -4.21
C LEU A 24 -11.19 7.10 -5.01
N SER A 25 -11.57 8.33 -5.39
CA SER A 25 -12.83 8.60 -6.10
C SER A 25 -12.88 8.03 -7.52
N ALA A 26 -11.71 7.72 -8.12
CA ALA A 26 -11.63 7.11 -9.45
C ALA A 26 -12.07 5.63 -9.42
N PRO A 27 -13.13 5.23 -10.17
CA PRO A 27 -13.61 3.85 -10.18
C PRO A 27 -12.55 2.83 -10.62
N ASP A 28 -11.67 3.21 -11.55
CA ASP A 28 -10.59 2.36 -12.04
C ASP A 28 -9.54 2.06 -10.97
N VAL A 29 -9.29 3.01 -10.06
CA VAL A 29 -8.39 2.80 -8.91
C VAL A 29 -8.99 1.76 -7.97
N LEU A 30 -10.27 1.91 -7.61
CA LEU A 30 -10.97 0.97 -6.74
C LEU A 30 -10.95 -0.45 -7.32
N ALA A 31 -11.23 -0.59 -8.62
CA ALA A 31 -11.18 -1.88 -9.30
C ALA A 31 -9.79 -2.55 -9.24
N ARG A 32 -8.71 -1.76 -9.30
CA ARG A 32 -7.34 -2.29 -9.15
C ARG A 32 -7.04 -2.67 -7.70
N LEU A 33 -7.49 -1.89 -6.72
CA LEU A 33 -7.35 -2.25 -5.30
C LEU A 33 -8.06 -3.58 -4.98
N ASP A 34 -9.19 -3.86 -5.64
CA ASP A 34 -9.96 -5.09 -5.47
C ASP A 34 -9.38 -6.30 -6.22
N ASN A 35 -8.64 -6.07 -7.32
CA ASN A 35 -8.07 -7.14 -8.13
C ASN A 35 -6.64 -7.51 -7.64
N PRO A 36 -6.40 -8.71 -7.05
CA PRO A 36 -5.09 -9.13 -6.55
C PRO A 36 -3.97 -9.14 -7.60
N ASP A 37 -4.31 -9.28 -8.87
CA ASP A 37 -3.36 -9.37 -9.98
C ASP A 37 -3.10 -8.02 -10.65
N ALA A 38 -3.88 -6.98 -10.30
CA ALA A 38 -3.66 -5.62 -10.79
C ALA A 38 -2.62 -4.90 -9.94
N ASP A 39 -1.78 -4.08 -10.59
CA ASP A 39 -0.94 -3.12 -9.87
C ASP A 39 -1.65 -1.75 -9.80
N CYS A 40 -1.31 -0.99 -8.76
CA CYS A 40 -1.76 0.38 -8.58
C CYS A 40 -0.56 1.18 -8.12
N ALA A 41 -0.14 2.13 -8.94
CA ALA A 41 0.95 3.03 -8.57
C ALA A 41 0.43 4.11 -7.61
N PHE A 42 1.30 4.59 -6.72
CA PHE A 42 0.88 5.54 -5.68
C PHE A 42 0.64 6.96 -6.22
N ASP A 43 1.20 7.30 -7.37
CA ASP A 43 0.92 8.55 -8.09
C ASP A 43 -0.51 8.58 -8.68
N GLU A 44 -1.07 7.42 -9.05
CA GLU A 44 -2.43 7.28 -9.58
C GLU A 44 -3.51 7.61 -8.54
N VAL A 45 -3.18 7.54 -7.25
CA VAL A 45 -4.06 7.92 -6.13
C VAL A 45 -3.69 9.28 -5.54
N ALA A 46 -2.92 10.09 -6.29
CA ALA A 46 -2.42 11.39 -5.87
C ALA A 46 -1.75 11.38 -4.49
N MET A 47 -1.03 10.30 -4.15
CA MET A 47 -0.44 10.12 -2.83
C MET A 47 0.68 11.13 -2.58
N ASP A 48 0.44 12.05 -1.65
CA ASP A 48 1.43 13.00 -1.16
C ASP A 48 2.21 12.44 0.05
N SER A 49 3.01 13.29 0.70
CA SER A 49 3.77 12.91 1.89
C SER A 49 2.86 12.57 3.08
N LEU A 50 1.72 13.24 3.22
CA LEU A 50 0.79 12.95 4.31
C LEU A 50 0.10 11.60 4.07
N GLY A 51 -0.30 11.32 2.82
CA GLY A 51 -0.83 10.03 2.42
C GLY A 51 0.15 8.89 2.72
N ARG A 52 1.43 9.05 2.37
CA ARG A 52 2.46 8.06 2.71
C ARG A 52 2.62 7.87 4.21
N LEU A 53 2.70 8.96 4.98
CA LEU A 53 2.87 8.90 6.42
C LEU A 53 1.71 8.16 7.11
N GLU A 54 0.47 8.51 6.77
CA GLU A 54 -0.73 7.86 7.31
C GLU A 54 -0.80 6.38 6.94
N THR A 55 -0.40 6.02 5.71
CA THR A 55 -0.29 4.61 5.29
C THR A 55 0.78 3.86 6.09
N CYS A 56 1.94 4.48 6.36
CA CYS A 56 2.98 3.89 7.21
C CYS A 56 2.46 3.64 8.63
N ILE A 57 1.81 4.64 9.23
CA ILE A 57 1.22 4.55 10.57
C ILE A 57 0.16 3.43 10.62
N TRP A 58 -0.72 3.38 9.62
CA TRP A 58 -1.77 2.35 9.56
C TRP A 58 -1.17 0.93 9.52
N MET A 59 -0.13 0.71 8.71
CA MET A 59 0.54 -0.60 8.57
C MET A 59 1.22 -1.03 9.88
N GLU A 60 1.84 -0.08 10.60
CA GLU A 60 2.45 -0.37 11.89
C GLU A 60 1.40 -0.69 12.96
N VAL A 61 0.36 0.14 13.08
CA VAL A 61 -0.66 0.02 14.12
C VAL A 61 -1.59 -1.18 13.90
N ASN A 62 -2.06 -1.41 12.67
CA ASN A 62 -3.09 -2.41 12.40
C ASN A 62 -2.53 -3.76 11.93
N ALA A 63 -1.37 -3.77 11.26
CA ALA A 63 -0.79 -4.99 10.71
C ALA A 63 0.50 -5.45 11.44
N ALA A 64 1.02 -4.64 12.37
CA ALA A 64 2.32 -4.84 12.99
C ALA A 64 3.44 -5.01 11.95
N ILE A 65 3.38 -4.22 10.86
CA ILE A 65 4.36 -4.21 9.78
C ILE A 65 5.01 -2.82 9.78
N PRO A 66 6.26 -2.69 10.24
CA PRO A 66 6.99 -1.43 10.17
C PRO A 66 7.17 -1.04 8.70
N LEU A 67 6.63 0.09 8.27
CA LEU A 67 6.78 0.61 6.91
C LEU A 67 7.39 2.00 6.99
N ARG A 68 8.42 2.28 6.19
CA ARG A 68 9.04 3.60 6.09
C ARG A 68 8.65 4.27 4.78
N GLU A 69 8.50 5.60 4.80
CA GLU A 69 8.18 6.37 3.59
C GLU A 69 9.20 6.16 2.47
N ALA A 70 10.50 6.01 2.80
CA ALA A 70 11.54 5.70 1.82
C ALA A 70 11.26 4.40 1.06
N GLU A 71 10.74 3.36 1.72
CA GLU A 71 10.38 2.10 1.06
C GLU A 71 9.20 2.30 0.09
N MET A 72 8.24 3.18 0.41
CA MET A 72 7.15 3.51 -0.51
C MET A 72 7.64 4.32 -1.73
N LEU A 73 8.68 5.13 -1.56
CA LEU A 73 9.30 5.90 -2.64
C LEU A 73 10.17 5.00 -3.55
N ASP A 74 10.92 4.08 -2.96
CA ASP A 74 11.78 3.13 -3.69
C ASP A 74 10.97 2.04 -4.42
N HIS A 75 9.74 1.77 -3.96
CA HIS A 75 8.83 0.78 -4.53
C HIS A 75 7.45 1.42 -4.84
N PRO A 76 7.35 2.23 -5.92
CA PRO A 76 6.19 3.07 -6.19
C PRO A 76 5.00 2.30 -6.80
N GLY A 77 4.46 1.34 -6.04
CA GLY A 77 3.27 0.57 -6.40
C GLY A 77 2.96 -0.52 -5.39
N LEU A 78 1.69 -0.93 -5.33
CA LEU A 78 1.22 -1.94 -4.39
C LEU A 78 1.97 -3.26 -4.53
N MET A 79 2.15 -3.75 -5.76
CA MET A 79 2.79 -5.04 -5.99
C MET A 79 4.30 -4.97 -5.68
N ALA A 80 4.96 -3.89 -6.09
CA ALA A 80 6.38 -3.69 -5.84
C ALA A 80 6.67 -3.62 -4.33
N LEU A 81 5.88 -2.83 -3.60
CA LEU A 81 6.05 -2.68 -2.15
C LEU A 81 5.71 -3.99 -1.41
N ALA A 82 4.63 -4.68 -1.79
CA ALA A 82 4.28 -5.98 -1.21
C ALA A 82 5.40 -7.01 -1.41
N THR A 83 6.00 -7.04 -2.60
CA THR A 83 7.13 -7.93 -2.93
C THR A 83 8.35 -7.62 -2.06
N HIS A 84 8.70 -6.34 -1.91
CA HIS A 84 9.79 -5.90 -1.04
C HIS A 84 9.55 -6.30 0.42
N LEU A 85 8.35 -6.04 0.94
CA LEU A 85 7.98 -6.41 2.31
C LEU A 85 8.02 -7.92 2.54
N ALA A 86 7.65 -8.73 1.53
CA ALA A 86 7.72 -10.19 1.59
C ALA A 86 9.17 -10.69 1.64
N ALA A 87 10.08 -10.05 0.90
CA ALA A 87 11.49 -10.39 0.88
C ALA A 87 12.24 -10.00 2.17
N ARG A 88 11.68 -9.06 2.95
CA ARG A 88 12.28 -8.53 4.19
C ARG A 88 11.99 -9.39 5.44
N GLY A 89 10.92 -10.19 5.42
CA GLY A 89 10.42 -10.95 6.59
C GLY A 89 10.62 -12.45 6.49
#